data_AF-A0A9D5EQJ4-F1
#
_entry.id   AF-A0A9D5EQJ4-F1
#
_cell.length_a   1.000
_cell.length_b   1.000
_cell.length_c   1.000
_cell.angle_alpha   90.00
_cell.angle_beta   90.00
_cell.angle_gamma   90.00
#
_symmetry.space_group_name_H-M   'P 1'
#
loop_
_entity.id
_entity.type
_entity.pdbx_description
1 polymer ?
#
loop_
_entity_poly.entity_id
_entity_poly.type
_entity_poly.pdbx_seq_one_letter_code
_entity_poly.pdbx_strand_id
1 'polypeptide(L)'
;MRFSNLLLVALLGVLASATPLFAAEGAGLGAGIGMGLAIIGIGIGIGLVGYAALGGIARQPEQAGAIQGAMFILAGLVEGAGIIALVLCLALVFL
;
A
#
# COMPACT_ATOMS: atom_id res chain seq x y z
N MET A 1 -12.25 -19.15 -14.08
CA MET A 1 -10.94 -19.00 -13.39
C MET A 1 -11.22 -18.62 -11.95
N ARG A 2 -10.87 -19.47 -10.98
CA ARG A 2 -11.17 -19.22 -9.55
C ARG A 2 -10.50 -17.92 -9.10
N PHE A 3 -11.17 -17.10 -8.29
CA PHE A 3 -10.68 -15.82 -7.76
C PHE A 3 -9.26 -15.91 -7.15
N SER A 4 -8.92 -17.04 -6.54
CA SER A 4 -7.57 -17.36 -6.05
C SER A 4 -6.49 -17.31 -7.15
N ASN A 5 -6.80 -17.83 -8.35
CA ASN A 5 -5.87 -17.77 -9.49
C ASN A 5 -5.76 -16.35 -10.06
N LEU A 6 -6.81 -15.52 -9.94
CA LEU A 6 -6.77 -14.12 -10.38
C LEU A 6 -5.86 -13.28 -9.48
N LEU A 7 -5.96 -13.48 -8.16
CA LEU A 7 -5.11 -12.83 -7.15
C LEU A 7 -3.64 -13.20 -7.34
N LEU A 8 -3.36 -14.48 -7.56
CA LEU A 8 -2.01 -14.97 -7.83
C LEU A 8 -1.42 -14.34 -9.10
N VAL A 9 -2.19 -14.27 -10.19
CA VAL A 9 -1.75 -13.66 -11.45
C VAL A 9 -1.54 -12.15 -11.31
N ALA A 10 -2.39 -11.45 -10.56
CA ALA A 10 -2.21 -10.02 -10.27
C ALA A 10 -0.93 -9.75 -9.47
N LEU A 11 -0.65 -10.56 -8.44
CA LEU A 11 0.55 -10.44 -7.61
C LEU A 11 1.82 -10.73 -8.42
N LEU A 12 1.80 -11.77 -9.26
CA LEU A 12 2.89 -12.11 -10.18
C LEU A 12 3.14 -11.01 -11.22
N GLY A 13 2.08 -10.39 -11.75
CA GLY A 13 2.18 -9.26 -12.69
C GLY A 13 2.82 -8.02 -12.07
N VAL A 14 2.45 -7.69 -10.83
CA VAL A 14 3.09 -6.59 -10.07
C VAL A 14 4.56 -6.90 -9.82
N LEU A 15 4.89 -8.14 -9.43
CA LEU A 15 6.28 -8.54 -9.19
C LEU A 15 7.14 -8.46 -10.46
N ALA A 16 6.58 -8.84 -11.62
CA ALA A 16 7.25 -8.72 -12.90
C ALA A 16 7.54 -7.26 -13.29
N SER A 17 6.64 -6.32 -12.95
CA SER A 17 6.81 -4.89 -13.22
C SER A 17 7.93 -4.21 -12.42
N ALA A 18 8.46 -4.88 -11.39
CA ALA A 18 9.61 -4.40 -10.62
C ALA A 18 10.95 -4.62 -11.34
N THR A 19 11.01 -5.53 -12.32
CA THR A 19 12.24 -5.83 -13.08
C THR A 19 12.86 -4.63 -13.81
N PRO A 20 12.12 -3.73 -14.49
CA PRO A 20 12.71 -2.53 -15.10
C PRO A 20 13.30 -1.54 -14.08
N LEU A 21 12.83 -1.57 -12.83
CA LEU A 21 13.26 -0.65 -11.78
C LEU A 21 14.70 -0.94 -11.31
N PHE A 22 15.10 -2.21 -11.33
CA PHE A 22 16.46 -2.65 -10.97
C PHE A 22 17.40 -2.78 -12.18
N ALA A 23 16.87 -2.76 -13.40
CA ALA A 23 17.64 -2.86 -14.64
C ALA A 23 18.10 -1.50 -15.20
N ALA A 24 17.53 -0.38 -14.71
CA ALA A 24 17.87 0.96 -15.16
C ALA A 24 19.10 1.51 -14.42
N GLU A 25 20.13 1.92 -15.17
CA GLU A 25 21.28 2.66 -14.63
C GLU A 25 20.85 4.09 -14.24
N GLY A 26 21.25 4.56 -13.06
CA GLY A 26 20.91 5.90 -12.56
C GLY A 26 19.62 5.94 -11.71
N ALA A 27 18.62 6.72 -12.12
CA ALA A 27 17.42 7.03 -11.33
C ALA A 27 16.56 5.82 -10.94
N GLY A 28 16.67 4.69 -11.66
CA GLY A 28 15.90 3.46 -11.39
C GLY A 28 16.17 2.84 -10.01
N LEU A 29 17.43 2.80 -9.57
CA LEU A 29 17.77 2.27 -8.25
C LEU A 29 17.18 3.13 -7.12
N GLY A 30 17.20 4.45 -7.28
CA GLY A 30 16.60 5.40 -6.35
C GLY A 30 15.06 5.25 -6.28
N ALA A 31 14.41 5.10 -7.43
CA ALA A 31 12.98 4.82 -7.50
C ALA A 31 12.61 3.47 -6.87
N GLY A 32 13.43 2.43 -7.06
CA GLY A 32 13.25 1.11 -6.45
C GLY A 32 13.34 1.12 -4.93
N ILE A 33 14.37 1.78 -4.39
CA ILE A 33 14.53 1.94 -2.94
C ILE A 33 13.40 2.80 -2.37
N GLY A 34 13.07 3.91 -3.03
CA GLY A 34 11.99 4.80 -2.61
C GLY A 34 10.64 4.10 -2.55
N MET A 35 10.30 3.32 -3.57
CA MET A 35 9.06 2.54 -3.63
C MET A 35 9.02 1.46 -2.55
N GLY A 36 10.15 0.76 -2.32
CA GLY A 36 10.25 -0.25 -1.27
C GLY A 36 10.00 0.33 0.13
N LEU A 37 10.62 1.47 0.44
CA LEU A 37 10.40 2.17 1.71
C LEU A 37 8.96 2.69 1.85
N ALA A 38 8.38 3.22 0.78
CA ALA A 38 7.00 3.70 0.78
C ALA A 38 6.01 2.57 1.08
N ILE A 39 6.14 1.40 0.44
CA ILE A 39 5.28 0.24 0.69
C ILE A 39 5.39 -0.26 2.12
N ILE A 40 6.59 -0.26 2.71
CA ILE A 40 6.77 -0.63 4.12
C ILE A 40 5.99 0.33 5.02
N GLY A 41 6.10 1.64 4.79
CA GLY A 41 5.36 2.65 5.54
C GLY A 41 3.84 2.50 5.44
N ILE A 42 3.31 2.28 4.23
CA ILE A 42 1.88 2.06 3.97
C ILE A 42 1.40 0.80 4.70
N GLY A 43 2.13 -0.31 4.56
CA GLY A 43 1.76 -1.59 5.18
C GLY A 43 1.70 -1.52 6.70
N ILE A 44 2.69 -0.89 7.34
CA ILE A 44 2.69 -0.65 8.78
C ILE A 44 1.53 0.27 9.17
N GLY A 45 1.33 1.38 8.44
CA GLY A 45 0.27 2.34 8.72
C GLY A 45 -1.13 1.73 8.69
N ILE A 46 -1.48 1.03 7.60
CA ILE A 46 -2.77 0.35 7.45
C ILE A 46 -2.93 -0.77 8.49
N GLY A 47 -1.87 -1.55 8.76
CA GLY A 47 -1.91 -2.60 9.78
C GLY A 47 -2.22 -2.06 11.18
N LEU A 48 -1.63 -0.93 11.56
CA LEU A 48 -1.89 -0.28 12.85
C LEU A 48 -3.30 0.30 12.93
N VAL A 49 -3.77 0.95 11.86
CA VAL A 49 -5.16 1.47 11.77
C VAL A 49 -6.17 0.34 11.96
N GLY A 50 -5.98 -0.77 11.24
CA GLY A 50 -6.83 -1.95 11.36
C GLY A 50 -6.77 -2.58 12.76
N TYR A 51 -5.58 -2.74 13.33
CA TYR A 51 -5.40 -3.27 14.69
C TYR A 51 -6.16 -2.43 15.75
N ALA A 52 -5.99 -1.11 15.70
CA ALA A 52 -6.66 -0.20 16.64
C ALA A 52 -8.18 -0.21 16.46
N ALA A 53 -8.67 -0.21 15.21
CA ALA A 53 -10.10 -0.26 14.91
C ALA A 53 -10.73 -1.58 15.40
N LEU A 54 -10.14 -2.72 15.08
CA LEU A 54 -10.65 -4.03 15.50
C LEU A 54 -10.63 -4.17 17.03
N GLY A 55 -9.56 -3.72 17.68
CA GLY A 55 -9.47 -3.69 19.15
C GLY A 55 -10.50 -2.77 19.80
N GLY A 56 -10.83 -1.64 19.16
CA GLY A 56 -11.90 -0.73 19.59
C GLY A 56 -13.29 -1.37 19.45
N ILE A 57 -13.58 -1.97 18.29
CA ILE A 57 -14.85 -2.64 18.02
C ILE A 57 -15.07 -3.82 18.99
N ALA A 58 -14.03 -4.59 19.27
CA ALA A 58 -14.12 -5.70 20.23
C ALA A 58 -14.46 -5.24 21.65
N ARG A 59 -14.06 -4.02 22.04
CA ARG A 59 -14.35 -3.43 23.35
C ARG A 59 -15.71 -2.73 23.41
N GLN A 60 -16.14 -2.14 22.30
CA GLN A 60 -17.39 -1.38 22.20
C GLN A 60 -18.11 -1.71 20.88
N PRO A 61 -18.79 -2.86 20.82
CA PRO A 61 -19.45 -3.31 19.59
C PRO A 61 -20.58 -2.36 19.15
N GLU A 62 -21.20 -1.63 20.08
CA GLU A 62 -22.26 -0.66 19.79
C GLU A 62 -21.75 0.53 18.97
N GLN A 63 -20.45 0.83 19.05
CA GLN A 63 -19.80 1.92 18.32
C GLN A 63 -19.13 1.46 17.02
N ALA A 64 -19.38 0.22 16.58
CA ALA A 64 -18.65 -0.37 15.46
C ALA A 64 -18.73 0.46 14.17
N GLY A 65 -19.91 1.01 13.86
CA GLY A 65 -20.09 1.86 12.68
C GLY A 65 -19.26 3.15 12.73
N ALA A 66 -19.22 3.82 13.89
CA ALA A 66 -18.42 5.04 14.07
C ALA A 66 -16.91 4.75 13.98
N ILE A 67 -16.46 3.64 14.59
CA ILE A 67 -15.06 3.21 14.55
C ILE A 67 -14.65 2.84 13.12
N GLN A 68 -15.48 2.11 12.37
CA GLN A 68 -15.23 1.79 10.96
C GLN A 68 -15.18 3.05 10.09
N GLY A 69 -16.05 4.03 10.32
CA GLY A 69 -16.02 5.31 9.62
C GLY A 69 -14.68 6.03 9.82
N ALA A 70 -14.23 6.17 11.06
CA ALA A 70 -12.92 6.75 11.37
C ALA A 70 -11.76 5.94 10.77
N MET A 71 -11.84 4.61 10.81
CA MET A 71 -10.86 3.70 10.22
C MET A 71 -10.71 3.95 8.71
N PHE A 72 -11.80 4.09 7.95
CA PHE A 72 -11.73 4.34 6.51
C PHE A 72 -11.13 5.70 6.17
N ILE A 73 -11.41 6.74 6.96
CA ILE A 73 -10.80 8.06 6.77
C ILE A 73 -9.29 7.98 6.99
N LEU A 74 -8.86 7.33 8.07
CA LEU A 74 -7.43 7.15 8.38
C LEU A 74 -6.74 6.25 7.35
N ALA A 75 -7.37 5.15 6.96
CA ALA A 75 -6.85 4.27 5.91
C ALA A 75 -6.71 5.01 4.58
N GLY A 76 -7.70 5.84 4.21
CA GLY A 76 -7.63 6.68 3.02
C GLY A 76 -6.50 7.70 3.06
N LEU A 77 -6.17 8.26 4.23
CA LEU A 77 -5.02 9.17 4.39
C LEU A 77 -3.69 8.44 4.17
N VAL A 78 -3.55 7.22 4.68
CA VAL A 78 -2.35 6.38 4.48
C VAL A 78 -2.21 5.96 3.02
N GLU A 79 -3.29 5.48 2.40
CA GLU A 79 -3.32 5.14 0.97
C GLU A 79 -3.02 6.36 0.09
N GLY A 80 -3.57 7.53 0.42
CA GLY A 80 -3.30 8.78 -0.30
C GLY A 80 -1.82 9.16 -0.29
N ALA A 81 -1.15 9.06 0.85
CA ALA A 81 0.30 9.25 0.93
C ALA A 81 1.06 8.21 0.10
N GLY A 82 0.58 6.97 0.08
CA GLY A 82 1.15 5.89 -0.72
C GLY A 82 1.04 6.12 -2.23
N ILE A 83 -0.11 6.59 -2.72
CA ILE A 83 -0.31 6.95 -4.12
C ILE A 83 0.61 8.09 -4.53
N ILE A 84 0.79 9.11 -3.68
CA ILE A 84 1.73 10.21 -3.96
C ILE A 84 3.15 9.67 -4.11
N ALA A 85 3.60 8.80 -3.19
CA ALA A 85 4.92 8.19 -3.28
C ALA A 85 5.10 7.35 -4.56
N LEU A 86 4.08 6.58 -4.95
CA LEU A 86 4.07 5.78 -6.18
C LEU A 86 4.18 6.66 -7.43
N VAL A 87 3.44 7.77 -7.50
CA VAL A 87 3.52 8.72 -8.60
C VAL A 87 4.91 9.34 -8.70
N LEU A 88 5.51 9.74 -7.58
CA LEU A 88 6.87 10.28 -7.56
C LEU A 88 7.92 9.25 -8.01
N CYS A 89 7.83 8.00 -7.53
CA CYS A 89 8.75 6.94 -7.93
C CYS A 89 8.62 6.63 -9.42
N LEU A 90 7.40 6.58 -9.97
CA LEU A 90 7.19 6.40 -11.41
C LEU A 90 7.71 7.58 -12.21
N ALA A 91 7.47 8.82 -11.77
CA ALA A 91 7.97 10.01 -12.46
C ALA A 91 9.50 9.99 -12.60
N LEU A 92 10.23 9.55 -11.56
CA LEU A 92 11.69 9.43 -11.58
C LEU A 92 12.23 8.40 -12.57
N VAL A 93 11.42 7.44 -13.03
CA VAL A 93 11.81 6.42 -14.01
C VAL A 93 11.63 6.92 -15.44
N PHE A 94 10.71 7.86 -15.67
CA PHE A 94 10.38 8.39 -17.00
C PHE A 94 11.02 9.76 -17.29
N LEU A 95 11.67 10.38 -16.30
CA LEU A 95 12.47 11.60 -16.39
C LEU A 95 13.95 11.26 -16.63
#